data_AF-A0A957CPF8-F1
#
_entry.id   AF-A0A957CPF8-F1
#
_cell.length_a   1.000
_cell.length_b   1.000
_cell.length_c   1.000
_cell.angle_alpha   90.00
_cell.angle_beta   90.00
_cell.angle_gamma   90.00
#
_symmetry.space_group_name_H-M   'P 1'
#
loop_
_entity.id
_entity.type
_entity.pdbx_description
1 polymer ?
#
loop_
_entity_poly.entity_id
_entity_poly.type
_entity_poly.pdbx_seq_one_letter_code
_entity_poly.pdbx_strand_id
1 'polypeptide(L)'
;MKRIIFIISALLIVLLAACTGGAAETGELEVTDVWGRTSPMAAANGAFYMTVANNTGEDDALISASSDACGTTELHEMYMKENDVMGMRPVPGGSIPVPAGETVELKV
;
A
#
# COMPACT_ATOMS: atom_id res chain seq x y z
N MET A 1 16.13 -31.84 -45.87
CA MET A 1 15.63 -30.43 -45.89
C MET A 1 14.22 -30.29 -45.32
N LYS A 2 13.21 -31.04 -45.80
CA LYS A 2 11.82 -30.99 -45.25
C LYS A 2 11.73 -31.32 -43.74
N ARG A 3 12.49 -32.31 -43.25
CA ARG A 3 12.54 -32.68 -41.82
C ARG A 3 13.16 -31.60 -40.92
N ILE A 4 14.13 -30.84 -41.43
CA ILE A 4 14.81 -29.76 -40.68
C ILE A 4 13.88 -28.55 -40.57
N ILE A 5 13.13 -28.24 -41.64
CA ILE A 5 12.12 -27.18 -41.65
C ILE A 5 10.98 -27.48 -40.65
N PHE A 6 10.55 -28.74 -40.56
CA PHE A 6 9.53 -29.15 -39.57
C PHE A 6 10.01 -29.03 -38.12
N ILE A 7 11.29 -29.33 -37.84
CA ILE A 7 11.86 -29.21 -36.48
C ILE A 7 11.99 -27.74 -36.06
N ILE A 8 12.42 -26.86 -36.97
CA ILE A 8 12.54 -25.42 -36.70
C ILE A 8 11.15 -24.80 -36.47
N SER A 9 10.15 -25.20 -37.27
CA SER A 9 8.76 -24.73 -37.10
C SER A 9 8.16 -25.20 -35.78
N ALA A 10 8.43 -26.43 -35.35
CA ALA A 10 7.93 -26.94 -34.07
C ALA A 10 8.60 -26.24 -32.87
N LEU A 11 9.90 -25.93 -32.98
CA LEU A 11 10.63 -25.22 -31.94
C LEU A 11 10.14 -23.77 -31.78
N LEU A 12 9.79 -23.11 -32.89
CA LEU A 12 9.28 -21.74 -32.89
C LEU A 12 7.89 -21.63 -32.22
N ILE A 13 7.04 -22.65 -32.36
CA ILE A 13 5.71 -22.70 -31.74
C ILE A 13 5.81 -22.91 -30.22
N VAL A 14 6.77 -23.71 -29.75
CA VAL A 14 7.03 -23.90 -28.31
C VAL A 14 7.56 -22.62 -27.65
N LEU A 15 8.38 -21.84 -28.37
CA LEU A 15 8.87 -20.53 -27.91
C LEU A 15 7.76 -19.47 -27.78
N LEU A 16 6.75 -19.48 -28.65
CA LEU A 16 5.63 -18.53 -28.56
C LEU A 16 4.66 -18.84 -27.41
N ALA A 17 4.51 -20.12 -27.02
CA ALA A 17 3.64 -20.53 -25.92
C ALA A 17 4.19 -20.16 -24.52
N ALA A 18 5.49 -19.87 -24.41
CA ALA A 18 6.11 -19.45 -23.15
C ALA A 18 5.88 -17.96 -22.81
N CYS A 19 5.31 -17.18 -23.73
CA CYS A 19 5.05 -15.74 -23.54
C CYS A 19 3.65 -15.43 -23.02
N THR A 20 2.82 -16.42 -22.72
CA THR A 20 1.56 -16.18 -21.98
C THR A 20 1.88 -16.03 -20.50
N GLY A 21 2.63 -14.98 -20.15
CA GLY A 21 2.55 -14.40 -18.83
C GLY A 21 1.11 -13.96 -18.67
N GLY A 22 0.33 -14.72 -17.88
CA GLY A 22 -1.03 -14.34 -17.56
C GLY A 22 -0.99 -12.88 -17.10
N ALA A 23 -1.86 -12.04 -17.65
CA ALA A 23 -2.13 -10.75 -17.06
C ALA A 23 -2.57 -11.05 -15.62
N ALA A 24 -1.64 -10.94 -14.67
CA ALA A 24 -1.99 -10.88 -13.28
C ALA A 24 -2.92 -9.67 -13.20
N GLU A 25 -4.18 -9.92 -12.80
CA GLU A 25 -5.07 -8.86 -12.33
C GLU A 25 -4.21 -8.01 -11.39
N THR A 26 -3.82 -6.81 -11.84
CA THR A 26 -3.05 -5.88 -11.01
C THR A 26 -4.02 -5.50 -9.91
N GLY A 27 -3.95 -6.17 -8.76
CA GLY A 27 -4.83 -5.84 -7.65
C GLY A 27 -4.64 -4.38 -7.25
N GLU A 28 -5.60 -3.85 -6.51
CA GLU A 28 -5.66 -2.43 -6.18
C GLU A 28 -5.29 -2.20 -4.71
N LEU A 29 -4.87 -0.97 -4.39
CA LEU A 29 -4.87 -0.53 -3.00
C LEU A 29 -6.33 -0.42 -2.52
N GLU A 30 -6.65 -1.11 -1.44
CA GLU A 30 -7.98 -1.08 -0.83
C GLU A 30 -7.93 -0.34 0.51
N VAL A 31 -8.84 0.62 0.71
CA VAL A 31 -8.97 1.37 1.96
C VAL A 31 -10.32 1.08 2.59
N THR A 32 -10.31 0.50 3.79
CA THR A 32 -11.50 0.07 4.53
C THR A 32 -11.50 0.62 5.95
N ASP A 33 -12.62 0.41 6.66
CA ASP A 33 -12.79 0.79 8.07
C ASP A 33 -12.44 2.26 8.37
N VAL A 34 -12.76 3.15 7.43
CA VAL A 34 -12.45 4.58 7.56
C VAL A 34 -13.37 5.22 8.59
N TRP A 35 -12.78 5.76 9.65
CA TRP A 35 -13.51 6.55 10.64
C TRP A 35 -12.64 7.65 11.22
N GLY A 36 -13.27 8.69 11.76
CA GLY A 36 -12.57 9.81 12.38
C GLY A 36 -13.12 10.12 13.77
N ARG A 37 -12.28 10.72 14.62
CA ARG A 37 -12.71 11.31 15.88
C ARG A 37 -12.07 12.67 16.10
N THR A 38 -12.78 13.53 16.79
CA THR A 38 -12.24 14.79 17.30
C THR A 38 -11.38 14.54 18.53
N SER A 39 -10.35 15.37 18.74
CA SER A 39 -9.60 15.35 19.99
C SER A 39 -10.49 15.69 21.19
N PRO A 40 -10.32 15.03 22.34
CA PRO A 40 -10.90 15.49 23.60
C PRO A 40 -10.29 16.85 23.98
N MET A 41 -11.11 17.76 24.55
CA MET A 41 -10.71 19.06 25.13
C MET A 41 -10.08 20.07 24.15
N ALA A 42 -10.87 21.04 23.66
CA ALA A 42 -10.50 22.34 23.05
C ALA A 42 -9.44 22.36 21.92
N ALA A 43 -8.79 21.26 21.62
CA ALA A 43 -7.85 21.14 20.52
C ALA A 43 -8.64 21.08 19.22
N ALA A 44 -8.31 21.98 18.29
CA ALA A 44 -8.99 22.10 17.00
C ALA A 44 -8.66 20.95 16.02
N ASN A 45 -7.93 19.93 16.46
CA ASN A 45 -7.54 18.79 15.64
C ASN A 45 -8.42 17.56 15.91
N GLY A 46 -8.40 16.64 14.96
CA GLY A 46 -8.94 15.29 15.08
C GLY A 46 -7.97 14.32 14.43
N ALA A 47 -8.35 13.05 14.40
CA ALA A 47 -7.61 11.99 13.73
C ALA A 47 -8.57 11.13 12.91
N PHE A 48 -8.08 10.66 11.77
CA PHE A 48 -8.72 9.64 10.94
C PHE A 48 -7.93 8.34 11.05
N TYR A 49 -8.65 7.24 11.00
CA TYR A 49 -8.19 5.87 11.16
C TYR A 49 -8.77 5.07 10.00
N MET A 50 -8.00 4.11 9.52
CA MET A 50 -8.35 3.29 8.37
C MET A 50 -7.42 2.08 8.27
N THR A 51 -7.85 1.11 7.49
CA THR A 51 -7.03 -0.04 7.08
C THR A 51 -6.67 0.15 5.61
N VAL A 52 -5.39 -0.01 5.27
CA VAL A 52 -4.88 0.08 3.89
C VAL A 52 -4.28 -1.27 3.52
N ALA A 53 -4.92 -1.98 2.59
CA ALA A 53 -4.43 -3.25 2.06
C ALA A 53 -3.82 -3.04 0.68
N ASN A 54 -2.58 -3.49 0.48
CA ASN A 54 -1.94 -3.47 -0.83
C ASN A 54 -2.14 -4.82 -1.53
N ASN A 55 -3.19 -4.92 -2.34
CA ASN A 55 -3.44 -6.09 -3.17
C ASN A 55 -2.71 -6.03 -4.52
N THR A 56 -1.89 -4.99 -4.75
CA THR A 56 -1.08 -4.86 -5.97
C THR A 56 0.11 -5.83 -5.93
N GLY A 57 0.82 -5.95 -7.05
CA GLY A 57 2.07 -6.73 -7.14
C GLY A 57 3.35 -5.96 -6.81
N GLU A 58 3.24 -4.69 -6.39
CA GLU A 58 4.37 -3.78 -6.20
C GLU A 58 4.34 -3.11 -4.81
N ASP A 59 5.53 -2.83 -4.26
CA ASP A 59 5.64 -2.12 -2.98
C ASP A 59 5.15 -0.67 -3.15
N ASP A 60 4.38 -0.18 -2.18
CA ASP A 60 3.87 1.18 -2.17
C ASP A 60 4.06 1.84 -0.79
N ALA A 61 3.69 3.12 -0.67
CA ALA A 61 3.74 3.85 0.58
C ALA A 61 2.64 4.94 0.67
N LEU A 62 2.02 5.05 1.83
CA LEU A 62 1.16 6.17 2.16
C LEU A 62 2.03 7.39 2.49
N ILE A 63 2.03 8.38 1.61
CA ILE A 63 2.87 9.59 1.73
C ILE A 63 2.11 10.85 2.16
N SER A 64 0.79 10.85 2.01
CA SER A 64 -0.07 11.98 2.39
C SER A 64 -1.53 11.57 2.47
N ALA A 65 -2.34 12.44 3.07
CA ALA A 65 -3.79 12.36 3.04
C ALA A 65 -4.33 13.76 2.71
N SER A 66 -5.63 13.88 2.43
CA SER A 66 -6.31 15.17 2.32
C SER A 66 -7.77 15.02 2.72
N SER A 67 -8.39 16.10 3.20
CA SER A 67 -9.79 16.10 3.62
C SER A 67 -10.36 17.50 3.55
N ASP A 68 -11.61 17.64 3.11
CA ASP A 68 -12.33 18.91 3.15
C ASP A 68 -12.67 19.35 4.58
N ALA A 69 -12.53 18.45 5.57
CA ALA A 69 -12.85 18.72 6.97
C ALA A 69 -11.72 19.46 7.73
N CYS A 70 -10.50 19.52 7.18
CA CYS A 70 -9.36 20.16 7.84
C CYS A 70 -8.44 20.87 6.84
N GLY A 71 -7.76 21.92 7.30
CA GLY A 71 -6.81 22.67 6.45
C GLY A 71 -5.48 21.95 6.24
N THR A 72 -5.12 21.02 7.14
CA THR A 72 -3.85 20.28 7.12
C THR A 72 -4.09 18.85 7.62
N THR A 73 -3.35 17.91 7.05
CA THR A 73 -3.28 16.50 7.47
C THR A 73 -1.82 16.10 7.67
N GLU A 74 -1.57 15.27 8.67
CA GLU A 74 -0.23 14.74 8.96
C GLU A 74 -0.33 13.23 9.25
N LEU A 75 0.67 12.47 8.83
CA LEU A 75 0.81 11.06 9.19
C LEU A 75 1.56 10.94 10.51
N HIS A 76 1.00 10.21 11.48
CA HIS A 76 1.57 10.06 12.82
C HIS A 76 1.71 8.57 13.17
N GLU A 77 2.78 8.24 13.90
CA GLU A 77 3.02 6.91 14.46
C GLU A 77 3.01 6.94 15.99
N MET A 78 2.70 5.78 16.57
CA MET A 78 2.92 5.53 17.99
C MET A 78 4.38 5.15 18.21
N TYR A 79 5.02 5.76 19.19
CA TYR A 79 6.41 5.49 19.53
C TYR A 79 6.60 5.41 21.04
N MET A 80 7.62 4.66 21.45
CA MET A 80 8.03 4.57 22.85
C MET A 80 8.94 5.74 23.19
N LYS A 81 8.54 6.54 24.18
CA LYS A 81 9.37 7.59 24.79
C LYS A 81 10.26 6.98 25.86
N GLU A 82 11.10 7.83 26.47
CA GLU A 82 11.80 7.47 27.71
C GLU A 82 10.82 7.09 28.82
N ASN A 83 11.28 6.23 29.72
CA ASN A 83 10.52 5.73 30.88
C ASN A 83 9.26 4.94 30.50
N ASP A 84 9.29 4.22 29.39
CA ASP A 84 8.22 3.33 28.93
C ASP A 84 6.86 4.03 28.67
N VAL A 85 6.90 5.33 28.36
CA VAL A 85 5.70 6.11 28.06
C VAL A 85 5.43 6.07 26.55
N MET A 86 4.26 5.59 26.15
CA MET A 86 3.82 5.71 24.76
C MET A 86 3.51 7.15 24.38
N GLY A 87 3.84 7.54 23.16
CA GLY A 87 3.43 8.81 22.60
C GLY A 87 3.18 8.73 21.11
N MET A 88 2.74 9.85 20.55
CA MET A 88 2.45 10.00 19.13
C MET A 88 3.37 11.07 18.56
N ARG A 89 3.90 10.83 17.37
CA ARG A 89 4.77 11.76 16.64
C ARG A 89 4.51 11.68 15.13
N PRO A 90 4.83 12.72 14.36
CA PRO A 90 4.85 12.62 12.91
C PRO A 90 5.76 11.47 12.45
N VAL A 91 5.32 10.74 11.43
CA VAL A 91 6.08 9.62 10.86
C VAL A 91 7.43 10.13 10.35
N PRO A 92 8.57 9.60 10.86
CA PRO A 92 9.88 9.94 10.34
C PRO A 92 9.98 9.61 8.85
N GLY A 93 10.40 10.59 8.02
CA GLY A 93 10.46 10.42 6.56
C GLY A 93 9.14 10.72 5.83
N GLY A 94 8.03 10.92 6.55
CA GLY A 94 6.77 11.36 5.97
C GLY A 94 6.03 10.31 5.15
N SER A 95 6.41 9.03 5.26
CA SER A 95 5.80 7.94 4.51
C SER A 95 5.61 6.69 5.37
N ILE A 96 4.47 6.03 5.26
CA ILE A 96 4.21 4.72 5.86
C ILE A 96 4.29 3.67 4.75
N PRO A 97 5.27 2.75 4.77
CA PRO A 97 5.36 1.68 3.78
C PRO A 97 4.12 0.79 3.82
N VAL A 98 3.62 0.42 2.64
CA VAL A 98 2.55 -0.57 2.45
C VAL A 98 3.06 -1.57 1.40
N PRO A 99 3.92 -2.54 1.79
CA PRO A 99 4.53 -3.48 0.86
C PRO A 99 3.50 -4.33 0.10
N ALA A 100 3.88 -4.90 -1.04
CA ALA A 100 3.00 -5.76 -1.84
C ALA A 100 2.44 -6.92 -0.99
N GLY A 101 1.12 -7.11 -1.00
CA GLY A 101 0.43 -8.16 -0.25
C GLY A 101 0.25 -7.89 1.25
N GLU A 102 0.74 -6.76 1.76
CA GLU A 102 0.63 -6.40 3.17
C GLU A 102 -0.59 -5.53 3.46
N THR A 103 -0.99 -5.51 4.74
CA THR A 103 -2.05 -4.63 5.25
C THR A 103 -1.52 -3.79 6.40
N VAL A 104 -1.75 -2.49 6.33
CA VAL A 104 -1.33 -1.51 7.32
C VAL A 104 -2.55 -0.88 7.98
N GLU A 105 -2.58 -0.88 9.31
CA GLU A 105 -3.66 -0.31 10.11
C GLU A 105 -3.23 1.02 10.72
N LEU A 106 -3.95 2.09 10.39
CA LEU A 106 -3.88 3.37 11.09
C LEU A 106 -4.92 3.32 12.21
N LYS A 107 -4.48 3.05 13.44
CA LYS A 107 -5.35 2.84 14.61
C LYS A 107 -4.96 3.68 15.82
N VAL A 108 -5.87 3.70 16.80
CA VAL A 108 -5.72 4.39 18.09
C VAL A 108 -4.87 3.61 19.08
#